data_AF-A0A9D9ZDP5-F1
#
_entry.id   AF-A0A9D9ZDP5-F1
#
_cell.length_a   1.000
_cell.length_b   1.000
_cell.length_c   1.000
_cell.angle_alpha   90.00
_cell.angle_beta   90.00
_cell.angle_gamma   90.00
#
_symmetry.space_group_name_H-M   'P 1'
#
loop_
_entity.id
_entity.type
_entity.pdbx_description
1 polymer ?
#
loop_
_entity_poly.entity_id
_entity_poly.type
_entity_poly.pdbx_seq_one_letter_code
_entity_poly.pdbx_strand_id
1 'polypeptide(L)'
;MKGKKIMKKIILTFVALMSMTTIAFAEGEDAKATNTVAVYDMTVNYGKLADALGLSMDQLESVEDVHKTFCVEMMNAANASKDERKPMVDKAIEKNLKYMHYILNTNQYRKYLLLLNTTMNNRGLNK
;
A
#
# COMPACT_ATOMS: atom_id res chain seq x y z
N MET A 1 3.66 32.87 -33.19
CA MET A 1 3.99 32.75 -31.75
C MET A 1 2.78 33.26 -30.97
N LYS A 2 2.12 32.57 -30.02
CA LYS A 2 2.42 31.41 -29.20
C LYS A 2 1.08 30.72 -28.88
N GLY A 3 1.00 29.39 -29.04
CA GLY A 3 -0.12 28.60 -28.56
C GLY A 3 -0.16 28.63 -27.03
N LYS A 4 -1.25 29.12 -26.45
CA LYS A 4 -1.46 29.16 -25.01
C LYS A 4 -1.92 27.77 -24.57
N LYS A 5 -0.96 26.95 -24.11
CA LYS A 5 -1.22 25.63 -23.53
C LYS A 5 -2.02 25.83 -22.23
N ILE A 6 -3.33 25.55 -22.29
CA ILE A 6 -4.20 25.57 -21.10
C ILE A 6 -3.84 24.34 -20.26
N MET A 7 -3.01 24.57 -19.24
CA MET A 7 -2.70 23.58 -18.23
C MET A 7 -3.93 23.43 -17.33
N LYS A 8 -4.74 22.38 -17.56
CA LYS A 8 -5.80 21.98 -16.62
C LYS A 8 -5.09 21.49 -15.34
N LYS A 9 -5.01 22.36 -14.35
CA LYS A 9 -4.57 22.03 -13.00
C LYS A 9 -5.56 21.02 -12.42
N ILE A 10 -5.27 19.72 -12.59
CA ILE A 10 -5.94 18.67 -11.82
C ILE A 10 -5.42 18.85 -10.40
N ILE A 11 -6.27 19.44 -9.57
CA ILE A 11 -6.05 19.59 -8.13
C ILE A 11 -6.02 18.16 -7.56
N LEU A 12 -4.81 17.68 -7.26
CA LEU A 12 -4.61 16.40 -6.58
C LEU A 12 -4.91 16.61 -5.09
N THR A 13 -6.19 16.65 -4.72
CA THR A 13 -6.59 16.59 -3.32
C THR A 13 -6.48 15.14 -2.86
N PHE A 14 -5.29 14.76 -2.39
CA PHE A 14 -5.10 13.51 -1.65
C PHE A 14 -5.55 13.78 -0.21
N VAL A 15 -6.78 13.39 0.12
CA VAL A 15 -7.21 13.37 1.53
C VAL A 15 -6.52 12.16 2.17
N ALA A 16 -5.30 12.38 2.67
CA ALA A 16 -4.64 11.46 3.57
C ALA A 16 -5.28 11.62 4.96
N LEU A 17 -6.46 11.02 5.16
CA LEU A 17 -6.93 10.69 6.51
C LEU A 17 -6.33 9.33 6.88
N MET A 18 -5.01 9.28 6.98
CA MET A 18 -4.35 8.23 7.76
C MET A 18 -3.97 8.89 9.06
N SER A 19 -4.78 8.61 10.07
CA SER A 19 -4.58 8.98 11.47
C SER A 19 -3.11 8.82 11.83
N MET A 20 -2.40 9.93 12.11
CA MET A 20 -1.08 9.83 12.70
C MET A 20 -1.26 9.23 14.09
N THR A 21 -0.99 7.94 14.26
CA THR A 21 -0.87 7.34 15.58
C THR A 21 0.47 7.78 16.17
N THR A 22 0.42 8.78 17.04
CA THR A 22 1.55 9.23 17.85
C THR A 22 2.05 8.07 18.72
N ILE A 23 3.31 7.66 18.56
CA ILE A 23 3.94 6.66 19.42
C ILE A 23 4.27 7.33 20.75
N ALA A 24 3.33 7.30 21.69
CA ALA A 24 3.62 7.61 23.08
C ALA A 24 4.39 6.42 23.67
N PHE A 25 5.63 6.66 24.10
CA PHE A 25 6.43 5.67 24.82
C PHE A 25 5.78 5.40 26.18
N ALA A 26 4.99 4.33 26.26
CA ALA A 26 4.49 3.78 27.51
C ALA A 26 4.73 2.27 27.50
N GLU A 27 5.52 1.81 28.47
CA GLU A 27 5.91 0.42 28.66
C GLU A 27 4.70 -0.43 29.10
N GLY A 28 4.24 -1.31 28.23
CA GLY A 28 3.30 -2.39 28.55
C GLY A 28 3.13 -3.33 27.34
N GLU A 29 3.32 -4.63 27.52
CA GLU A 29 3.37 -5.63 26.43
C GLU A 29 2.03 -5.78 25.68
N ASP A 30 0.89 -5.60 26.35
CA ASP A 30 -0.43 -5.89 25.77
C ASP A 30 -1.05 -4.72 24.98
N ALA A 31 -0.69 -3.48 25.30
CA ALA A 31 -1.12 -2.30 24.53
C ALA A 31 -0.31 -2.11 23.22
N LYS A 32 0.83 -2.80 23.09
CA LYS A 32 1.66 -2.81 21.87
C LYS A 32 1.02 -3.65 20.76
N ALA A 33 0.33 -4.75 21.09
CA ALA A 33 -0.15 -5.71 20.10
C ALA A 33 -1.28 -5.14 19.21
N THR A 34 -2.26 -4.46 19.81
CA THR A 34 -3.43 -3.92 19.08
C THR A 34 -3.07 -2.75 18.16
N ASN A 35 -2.09 -1.93 18.55
CA ASN A 35 -1.61 -0.81 17.74
C ASN A 35 -0.58 -1.24 16.67
N THR A 36 0.12 -2.38 16.88
CA THR A 36 1.06 -2.96 15.91
C THR A 36 0.35 -3.64 14.75
N VAL A 37 -0.78 -4.31 14.96
CA VAL A 37 -1.46 -5.01 13.85
C VAL A 37 -2.01 -4.04 12.80
N ALA A 38 -2.53 -2.89 13.24
CA ALA A 38 -3.11 -1.88 12.34
C ALA A 38 -2.08 -1.30 11.33
N VAL A 39 -0.79 -1.28 11.66
CA VAL A 39 0.24 -0.79 10.71
C VAL A 39 0.43 -1.74 9.53
N TYR A 40 0.08 -3.02 9.66
CA TYR A 40 0.17 -4.04 8.61
C TYR A 40 -1.13 -4.22 7.81
N ASP A 41 -2.23 -3.57 8.21
CA ASP A 41 -3.45 -3.56 7.41
C ASP A 41 -3.23 -2.77 6.12
N MET A 42 -3.08 -3.47 4.99
CA MET A 42 -2.83 -2.86 3.69
C MET A 42 -4.10 -2.65 2.87
N THR A 43 -5.29 -2.77 3.45
CA THR A 43 -6.55 -2.61 2.70
C THR A 43 -6.66 -1.24 2.02
N VAL A 44 -7.27 -1.23 0.84
CA VAL A 44 -7.48 -0.03 0.01
C VAL A 44 -8.86 -0.05 -0.62
N ASN A 45 -9.32 1.11 -1.08
CA ASN A 45 -10.46 1.18 -1.98
C ASN A 45 -10.01 0.84 -3.41
N TYR A 46 -10.47 -0.29 -3.94
CA TYR A 46 -10.07 -0.78 -5.26
C TYR A 46 -10.51 0.12 -6.43
N GLY A 47 -11.65 0.80 -6.33
CA GLY A 47 -12.06 1.80 -7.32
C GLY A 47 -11.07 2.96 -7.40
N LYS A 48 -10.64 3.50 -6.24
CA LYS A 48 -9.64 4.57 -6.20
C LYS A 48 -8.26 4.10 -6.64
N LEU A 49 -7.88 2.86 -6.33
CA LEU A 49 -6.64 2.27 -6.83
C LEU A 49 -6.69 2.14 -8.36
N ALA A 50 -7.83 1.68 -8.91
CA ALA A 50 -8.05 1.59 -10.34
C ALA A 50 -7.96 2.95 -11.02
N ASP A 51 -8.58 3.99 -10.45
CA ASP A 51 -8.50 5.36 -10.97
C ASP A 51 -7.07 5.90 -10.97
N ALA A 52 -6.32 5.69 -9.87
CA ALA A 52 -4.96 6.18 -9.71
C ALA A 52 -3.99 5.54 -10.72
N LEU A 53 -4.16 4.24 -10.95
CA LEU A 53 -3.33 3.48 -11.87
C LEU A 53 -3.82 3.61 -13.33
N GLY A 54 -5.11 3.89 -13.54
CA GLY A 54 -5.77 3.84 -14.85
C GLY A 54 -5.91 2.40 -15.32
N LEU A 55 -6.56 1.55 -14.52
CA LEU A 55 -6.76 0.12 -14.83
C LEU A 55 -7.94 -0.07 -15.80
N SER A 56 -7.85 -1.08 -16.67
CA SER A 56 -9.04 -1.67 -17.28
C SER A 56 -9.82 -2.50 -16.25
N MET A 57 -11.04 -2.92 -16.58
CA MET A 57 -11.84 -3.77 -15.69
C MET A 57 -11.16 -5.12 -15.41
N ASP A 58 -10.63 -5.77 -16.46
CA ASP A 58 -9.91 -7.04 -16.32
C ASP A 58 -8.65 -6.91 -15.44
N GLN A 59 -7.95 -5.77 -15.57
CA GLN A 59 -6.81 -5.48 -14.71
C GLN A 59 -7.24 -5.21 -13.27
N LEU A 60 -8.35 -4.51 -13.05
CA LEU A 60 -8.90 -4.26 -11.72
C LEU A 60 -9.23 -5.57 -11.01
N GLU A 61 -9.94 -6.50 -11.65
CA GLU A 61 -10.26 -7.81 -11.07
C GLU A 61 -8.98 -8.55 -10.64
N SER A 62 -8.00 -8.63 -11.53
CA SER A 62 -6.71 -9.29 -11.26
C SER A 62 -5.90 -8.59 -10.15
N VAL A 63 -5.89 -7.26 -10.13
CA VAL A 63 -5.21 -6.45 -9.09
C VAL A 63 -5.89 -6.65 -7.74
N GLU A 64 -7.23 -6.68 -7.72
CA GLU A 64 -7.99 -6.88 -6.50
C GLU A 64 -7.67 -8.23 -5.86
N ASP A 65 -7.66 -9.31 -6.63
CA ASP A 65 -7.34 -10.66 -6.15
C ASP A 65 -5.92 -10.78 -5.59
N VAL A 66 -4.93 -10.28 -6.34
CA VAL A 66 -3.52 -10.28 -5.90
C VAL A 66 -3.35 -9.42 -4.65
N HIS A 67 -3.99 -8.26 -4.59
CA HIS A 67 -3.84 -7.35 -3.46
C HIS A 67 -4.59 -7.83 -2.21
N LYS A 68 -5.75 -8.49 -2.35
CA LYS A 68 -6.44 -9.15 -1.21
C LYS A 68 -5.54 -10.22 -0.59
N THR A 69 -4.89 -11.02 -1.43
CA THR A 69 -3.90 -12.02 -0.96
C THR A 69 -2.76 -11.35 -0.20
N PHE A 70 -2.20 -10.27 -0.74
CA PHE A 70 -1.17 -9.49 -0.06
C PHE A 70 -1.62 -8.93 1.29
N CYS A 71 -2.85 -8.42 1.39
CA CYS A 71 -3.42 -7.94 2.67
C CYS A 71 -3.48 -9.06 3.71
N VAL A 72 -3.92 -10.27 3.33
CA VAL A 72 -3.95 -11.44 4.22
C VAL A 72 -2.54 -11.83 4.66
N GLU A 73 -1.57 -11.85 3.75
CA GLU A 73 -0.17 -12.18 4.06
C GLU A 73 0.46 -11.17 5.02
N MET A 74 0.19 -9.87 4.84
CA MET A 74 0.64 -8.81 5.75
C MET A 74 0.01 -8.94 7.14
N MET A 75 -1.28 -9.28 7.22
CA MET A 75 -1.95 -9.53 8.50
C MET A 75 -1.43 -10.79 9.19
N ASN A 76 -1.09 -11.84 8.44
CA ASN A 76 -0.42 -13.01 9.00
C ASN A 76 0.96 -12.65 9.56
N ALA A 77 1.74 -11.83 8.85
CA ALA A 77 3.03 -11.34 9.32
C ALA A 77 2.90 -10.48 10.60
N ALA A 78 1.84 -9.67 10.69
CA ALA A 78 1.56 -8.85 11.88
C ALA A 78 1.45 -9.71 13.16
N ASN A 79 0.81 -10.87 13.04
CA ASN A 79 0.59 -11.83 14.13
C ASN A 79 1.79 -12.76 14.40
N ALA A 80 2.80 -12.75 13.55
CA ALA A 80 4.00 -13.57 13.73
C ALA A 80 4.90 -13.04 14.85
N SER A 81 5.84 -13.87 15.32
CA SER A 81 6.88 -13.46 16.26
C SER A 81 7.77 -12.36 15.65
N LYS A 82 8.50 -11.61 16.49
CA LYS A 82 9.34 -10.50 16.02
C LYS A 82 10.39 -10.95 14.99
N ASP A 83 10.96 -12.13 15.18
CA ASP A 83 12.03 -12.67 14.32
C ASP A 83 11.49 -13.21 12.99
N GLU A 84 10.24 -13.67 12.96
CA GLU A 84 9.58 -14.19 11.74
C GLU A 84 8.87 -13.08 10.94
N ARG A 85 8.47 -12.00 11.61
CA ARG A 85 7.67 -10.93 11.01
C ARG A 85 8.34 -10.29 9.80
N LYS A 86 9.61 -9.90 9.93
CA LYS A 86 10.32 -9.23 8.82
C LYS A 86 10.44 -10.14 7.59
N PRO A 87 10.91 -11.38 7.69
CA PRO A 87 10.91 -12.32 6.57
C PRO A 87 9.54 -12.51 5.91
N MET A 88 8.46 -12.57 6.70
CA MET A 88 7.10 -12.71 6.16
C MET A 88 6.62 -11.46 5.40
N VAL A 89 6.92 -10.27 5.92
CA VAL A 89 6.65 -9.00 5.24
C VAL A 89 7.42 -8.91 3.92
N ASP A 90 8.71 -9.18 3.94
CA ASP A 90 9.57 -9.12 2.74
C ASP A 90 9.05 -10.09 1.67
N LYS A 91 8.67 -11.31 2.06
CA LYS A 91 8.09 -12.32 1.16
C LYS A 91 6.73 -11.89 0.59
N ALA A 92 5.86 -11.30 1.41
CA ALA A 92 4.56 -10.80 0.96
C ALA A 92 4.73 -9.67 -0.06
N ILE A 93 5.65 -8.73 0.19
CA ILE A 93 5.97 -7.65 -0.73
C ILE A 93 6.54 -8.20 -2.04
N GLU A 94 7.53 -9.09 -1.99
CA GLU A 94 8.14 -9.68 -3.19
C GLU A 94 7.09 -10.38 -4.07
N LYS A 95 6.25 -11.23 -3.46
CA LYS A 95 5.18 -11.95 -4.15
C LYS A 95 4.17 -10.99 -4.78
N ASN A 96 3.73 -9.98 -4.04
CA ASN A 96 2.81 -8.98 -4.52
C ASN A 96 3.40 -8.21 -5.73
N LEU A 97 4.63 -7.71 -5.60
CA LEU A 97 5.31 -6.98 -6.67
C LEU A 97 5.49 -7.83 -7.93
N LYS A 98 5.89 -9.09 -7.76
CA LYS A 98 6.01 -10.04 -8.87
C LYS A 98 4.69 -10.19 -9.63
N TYR A 99 3.58 -10.42 -8.95
CA TYR A 99 2.28 -10.60 -9.61
C TYR A 99 1.73 -9.30 -10.20
N MET A 100 1.87 -8.18 -9.50
CA MET A 100 1.49 -6.87 -10.04
C MET A 100 2.26 -6.53 -11.32
N HIS A 101 3.52 -6.96 -11.44
CA HIS A 101 4.30 -6.76 -12.66
C HIS A 101 3.77 -7.56 -13.87
N TYR A 102 3.13 -8.70 -13.66
CA TYR A 102 2.50 -9.48 -14.74
C TYR A 102 1.18 -8.85 -15.22
N ILE A 103 0.46 -8.16 -14.33
CA ILE A 103 -0.87 -7.59 -14.62
C ILE A 103 -0.77 -6.17 -15.18
N LEU A 104 0.15 -5.38 -14.63
CA LEU A 104 0.27 -3.96 -14.90
C LEU A 104 1.29 -3.70 -16.00
N ASN A 105 0.98 -2.74 -16.89
CA ASN A 105 1.99 -2.23 -17.80
C ASN A 105 3.06 -1.41 -17.05
N THR A 106 4.16 -1.08 -17.71
CA THR A 106 5.30 -0.42 -17.06
C THR A 106 4.94 0.89 -16.35
N ASN A 107 4.04 1.71 -16.90
CA ASN A 107 3.65 2.98 -16.30
C ASN A 107 2.74 2.78 -15.09
N GLN A 108 1.78 1.85 -15.19
CA GLN A 108 0.92 1.45 -14.07
C GLN A 108 1.76 0.86 -12.93
N TYR A 109 2.68 -0.05 -13.25
CA TYR A 109 3.54 -0.69 -12.25
C TYR A 109 4.43 0.30 -11.51
N ARG A 110 5.03 1.29 -12.21
CA ARG A 110 5.80 2.36 -11.56
C ARG A 110 4.96 3.20 -10.60
N LYS A 111 3.72 3.54 -10.97
CA LYS A 111 2.80 4.24 -10.07
C LYS A 111 2.43 3.38 -8.87
N TYR A 112 2.20 2.08 -9.08
CA TYR A 112 1.92 1.14 -8.00
C TYR A 112 3.08 1.05 -7.00
N LEU A 113 4.33 0.94 -7.48
CA LEU A 113 5.53 0.97 -6.63
C LEU A 113 5.60 2.25 -5.79
N LEU A 114 5.33 3.41 -6.40
CA LEU A 114 5.30 4.68 -5.68
C LEU A 114 4.24 4.66 -4.57
N LEU A 115 3.00 4.26 -4.88
CA LEU A 115 1.90 4.21 -3.92
C LEU A 115 2.20 3.23 -2.77
N LEU A 116 2.69 2.03 -3.09
CA LEU A 116 3.04 1.02 -2.09
C LEU A 116 4.17 1.53 -1.19
N ASN A 117 5.24 2.05 -1.76
CA ASN A 117 6.38 2.58 -1.00
C ASN A 117 5.97 3.75 -0.10
N THR A 118 5.19 4.71 -0.60
CA THR A 118 4.66 5.81 0.21
C THR A 118 3.79 5.29 1.36
N THR A 119 2.95 4.28 1.10
CA THR A 119 2.09 3.67 2.13
C THR A 119 2.94 2.98 3.20
N MET A 120 3.94 2.20 2.82
CA MET A 120 4.85 1.52 3.76
C MET A 120 5.67 2.52 4.60
N ASN A 121 6.18 3.59 3.99
CA ASN A 121 6.88 4.66 4.71
C ASN A 121 5.97 5.36 5.72
N ASN A 122 4.76 5.73 5.32
CA ASN A 122 3.79 6.41 6.19
C ASN A 122 3.36 5.53 7.37
N ARG A 123 3.38 4.20 7.19
CA ARG A 123 3.09 3.20 8.24
C ARG A 123 4.31 2.82 9.07
N GLY A 124 5.50 3.33 8.72
CA GLY A 124 6.75 3.04 9.43
C GLY A 124 7.33 1.65 9.18
N LEU A 125 6.94 0.99 8.09
CA LEU A 125 7.35 -0.39 7.75
C LEU A 125 8.71 -0.47 7.02
N ASN A 126 9.23 0.65 6.53
CA ASN A 126 10.49 0.76 5.79
C ASN A 126 11.66 1.31 6.65
N LYS A 127 11.58 1.19 7.98
CA LYS A 127 12.60 1.71 8.90
C LYS A 127 13.75 0.73 9.12
#